data_AF-A0A450RVP1-F1
#
_entry.id   AF-A0A450RVP1-F1
#
_cell.length_a   1.000
_cell.length_b   1.000
_cell.length_c   1.000
_cell.angle_alpha   90.00
_cell.angle_beta   90.00
_cell.angle_gamma   90.00
#
_symmetry.space_group_name_H-M   'P 1'
#
loop_
_entity.id
_entity.type
_entity.pdbx_description
1 polymer ?
#
loop_
_entity_poly.entity_id
_entity_poly.type
_entity_poly.pdbx_seq_one_letter_code
_entity_poly.pdbx_strand_id
1 'polypeptide(L)'
;MKLPYGISDFDSLITRKLHYVDRTDHIPPLEAAGNQLLFLRPRRFGKSLLLSVLENYYDLNKADRFDALFGNLAIGRNPTAERNRYFVLKWDFSGVSPLGDGEEIKRNLYRYLNDRIHAFSVYYREMLPTSPQSTPRMPFPLFDPCWEPPGRPAIPFICLSTNTTTSPMN
;
A
#
# COMPACT_ATOMS: atom_id res chain seq x y z
N MET A 1 11.98 19.54 19.23
CA MET A 1 11.01 18.84 18.38
C MET A 1 11.63 18.65 17.00
N LYS A 2 11.77 17.42 16.48
CA LYS A 2 12.46 17.16 15.20
C LYS A 2 11.42 17.05 14.09
N LEU A 3 11.44 18.01 13.16
CA LEU A 3 10.52 18.04 12.02
C LEU A 3 10.95 17.02 10.96
N PRO A 4 10.02 16.18 10.46
CA PRO A 4 10.32 15.23 9.40
C PRO A 4 10.33 15.92 8.03
N TYR A 5 11.47 16.48 7.65
CA TYR A 5 11.62 17.02 6.30
C TYR A 5 11.79 15.87 5.28
N GLY A 6 10.84 15.75 4.35
CA GLY A 6 10.90 14.80 3.24
C GLY A 6 10.58 13.33 3.58
N ILE A 7 10.21 13.02 4.83
CA ILE A 7 9.87 11.65 5.23
C ILE A 7 8.37 11.44 5.10
N SER A 8 7.99 10.53 4.19
CA SER A 8 6.58 10.11 3.98
C SER A 8 6.32 8.67 4.44
N ASP A 9 7.32 8.03 5.06
CA ASP A 9 7.20 6.68 5.60
C ASP A 9 6.78 6.74 7.08
N PHE A 10 5.59 6.21 7.37
CA PHE A 10 5.00 6.23 8.69
C PHE A 10 5.79 5.42 9.72
N ASP A 11 6.27 4.22 9.34
CA ASP A 11 7.06 3.35 10.23
C ASP A 11 8.32 4.09 10.72
N SER A 12 9.05 4.73 9.79
CA SER A 12 10.21 5.57 10.11
C SER A 12 9.86 6.78 10.98
N LEU A 13 8.71 7.43 10.77
CA LEU A 13 8.28 8.59 11.55
C LEU A 13 8.08 8.24 13.01
N ILE A 14 7.34 7.16 13.28
CA ILE A 14 7.04 6.71 14.64
C ILE A 14 8.30 6.15 15.31
N THR A 15 9.04 5.29 14.62
CA THR A 15 10.24 4.65 15.16
C THR A 15 11.35 5.66 15.49
N ARG A 16 11.51 6.70 14.66
CA ARG A 16 12.49 7.79 14.89
C ARG A 16 11.97 8.90 15.82
N LYS A 17 10.77 8.73 16.41
CA LYS A 17 10.13 9.71 17.31
C LYS A 17 10.08 11.12 16.71
N LEU A 18 9.78 11.19 15.41
CA LEU A 18 9.64 12.45 14.69
C LEU A 18 8.27 13.07 14.96
N HIS A 19 8.14 14.37 14.73
CA HIS A 19 6.85 15.03 14.91
C HIS A 19 5.83 14.51 13.88
N TYR A 20 4.79 13.83 14.37
CA TYR A 20 3.66 13.34 13.59
C TYR A 20 2.38 13.91 14.19
N VAL A 21 1.53 14.50 13.34
CA VAL A 21 0.21 14.96 13.74
C VAL A 21 -0.76 13.82 13.52
N ASP A 22 -1.29 13.28 14.61
CA ASP A 22 -2.23 12.16 14.54
C ASP A 22 -3.54 12.59 13.87
N ARG A 23 -3.91 11.84 12.83
CA ARG A 23 -5.16 11.95 12.07
C ARG A 23 -5.75 10.56 11.78
N THR A 24 -5.36 9.57 12.59
CA THR A 24 -5.77 8.18 12.41
C THR A 24 -7.22 7.94 12.83
N ASP A 25 -7.83 8.90 13.53
CA ASP A 25 -9.27 8.97 13.81
C ASP A 25 -10.14 9.07 12.55
N HIS A 26 -9.55 9.43 11.41
CA HIS A 26 -10.24 9.42 10.12
C HIS A 26 -10.27 8.07 9.42
N ILE A 27 -9.61 7.02 9.95
CA ILE A 27 -9.65 5.68 9.34
C ILE A 27 -11.06 5.06 9.40
N PRO A 28 -11.79 5.04 10.53
CA PRO A 28 -13.15 4.50 10.57
C PRO A 28 -14.15 5.17 9.59
N PRO A 29 -14.25 6.51 9.48
CA PRO A 29 -15.13 7.11 8.49
C PRO A 29 -14.64 6.90 7.06
N LEU A 30 -13.33 6.69 6.85
CA LEU A 30 -12.78 6.32 5.55
C LEU A 30 -13.24 4.91 5.14
N GLU A 31 -13.23 3.95 6.05
CA GLU A 31 -13.77 2.60 5.84
C GLU A 31 -15.28 2.63 5.53
N ALA A 32 -16.03 3.51 6.20
CA ALA A 32 -17.47 3.68 5.96
C ALA A 32 -17.80 4.41 4.64
N ALA A 33 -16.85 5.16 4.06
CA ALA A 33 -17.10 5.98 2.87
C ALA A 33 -17.21 5.17 1.57
N GLY A 34 -16.72 3.92 1.55
CA GLY A 34 -16.96 2.97 0.46
C GLY A 34 -15.75 2.08 0.12
N ASN A 35 -16.01 1.09 -0.74
CA ASN A 35 -15.03 0.05 -1.11
C ASN A 35 -13.90 0.55 -2.04
N GLN A 36 -14.11 1.67 -2.74
CA GLN A 36 -13.12 2.27 -3.63
C GLN A 36 -12.98 3.76 -3.32
N LEU A 37 -11.84 4.13 -2.76
CA LEU A 37 -11.56 5.49 -2.30
C LEU A 37 -10.63 6.21 -3.28
N LEU A 38 -11.14 7.25 -3.94
CA LEU A 38 -10.34 8.09 -4.82
C LEU A 38 -9.97 9.40 -4.13
N PHE A 39 -8.71 9.54 -3.75
CA PHE A 39 -8.18 10.82 -3.30
C PHE A 39 -7.93 11.72 -4.53
N LEU A 40 -8.83 12.68 -4.76
CA LEU A 40 -8.65 13.80 -5.72
C LEU A 40 -7.33 14.54 -5.45
N ARG A 41 -6.81 15.38 -6.35
CA ARG A 41 -5.42 15.90 -6.35
C ARG A 41 -5.20 17.28 -5.66
N PRO A 42 -5.37 17.47 -4.33
CA PRO A 42 -4.80 18.61 -3.65
C PRO A 42 -3.29 18.41 -3.44
N ARG A 43 -2.49 19.41 -3.86
CA ARG A 43 -1.03 19.43 -3.69
C ARG A 43 -0.69 19.47 -2.21
N ARG A 44 0.36 18.73 -1.80
CA ARG A 44 0.91 18.71 -0.43
C ARG A 44 -0.06 18.25 0.68
N PHE A 45 -1.14 17.56 0.31
CA PHE A 45 -2.11 17.03 1.28
C PHE A 45 -1.55 15.89 2.17
N GLY A 46 -0.36 15.37 1.86
CA GLY A 46 0.25 14.28 2.64
C GLY A 46 -0.32 12.90 2.31
N LYS A 47 -0.85 12.71 1.09
CA LYS A 47 -1.40 11.40 0.65
C LYS A 47 -0.42 10.26 0.80
N SER A 48 0.85 10.47 0.46
CA SER A 48 1.88 9.43 0.58
C SER A 48 2.05 8.96 2.03
N LEU A 49 2.00 9.89 2.98
CA LEU A 49 2.02 9.58 4.40
C LEU A 49 0.76 8.83 4.82
N LEU A 50 -0.42 9.28 4.41
CA LEU A 50 -1.68 8.58 4.69
C LEU A 50 -1.67 7.15 4.13
N LEU A 51 -1.21 6.95 2.89
CA LEU A 51 -1.12 5.61 2.30
C LEU A 51 -0.12 4.73 3.05
N SER A 52 0.99 5.31 3.55
CA SER A 52 1.93 4.58 4.41
C SER A 52 1.30 4.22 5.77
N VAL A 53 0.45 5.08 6.35
CA VAL A 53 -0.33 4.78 7.55
C VAL A 53 -1.28 3.60 7.29
N LEU A 54 -2.07 3.67 6.23
CA LEU A 54 -3.02 2.61 5.86
C LEU A 54 -2.30 1.29 5.54
N GLU A 55 -1.17 1.36 4.84
CA GLU A 55 -0.29 0.22 4.57
C GLU A 55 0.11 -0.47 5.87
N ASN A 56 0.67 0.26 6.84
CA ASN A 56 1.06 -0.33 8.12
C ASN A 56 -0.12 -0.77 9.00
N TYR A 57 -1.29 -0.15 8.86
CA TYR A 57 -2.48 -0.45 9.66
C TYR A 57 -3.19 -1.73 9.21
N TYR A 58 -3.33 -1.93 7.90
CA TYR A 58 -4.02 -3.08 7.33
C TYR A 58 -3.14 -4.32 7.15
N ASP A 59 -1.82 -4.15 7.05
CA ASP A 59 -0.89 -5.22 6.75
C ASP A 59 -0.87 -6.31 7.84
N LEU A 60 -1.16 -7.54 7.42
CA LEU A 60 -1.17 -8.74 8.24
C LEU A 60 0.21 -9.06 8.83
N ASN A 61 1.30 -8.78 8.09
CA ASN A 61 2.68 -8.98 8.55
C ASN A 61 3.12 -7.99 9.64
N LYS A 62 2.31 -6.96 9.93
CA LYS A 62 2.60 -5.93 10.93
C LYS A 62 1.82 -6.10 12.22
N ALA A 63 1.08 -7.21 12.37
CA ALA A 63 0.25 -7.49 13.53
C ALA A 63 1.05 -7.49 14.85
N ASP A 64 2.28 -8.01 14.83
CA ASP A 64 3.21 -8.03 15.96
C ASP A 64 3.72 -6.64 16.35
N ARG A 65 3.79 -5.72 15.38
CA ARG A 65 4.25 -4.34 15.55
C ARG A 65 3.13 -3.34 15.77
N PHE A 66 1.87 -3.78 15.83
CA PHE A 66 0.71 -2.90 15.94
C PHE A 66 0.81 -1.95 17.14
N ASP A 67 1.09 -2.47 18.33
CA ASP A 67 1.17 -1.65 19.55
C ASP A 67 2.35 -0.65 19.49
N ALA A 68 3.46 -1.05 18.87
CA ALA A 68 4.62 -0.19 18.71
C ALA A 68 4.37 0.98 17.74
N LEU A 69 3.57 0.74 16.69
CA LEU A 69 3.27 1.73 15.64
C LEU A 69 2.07 2.61 15.99
N PHE A 70 1.01 2.01 16.53
CA PHE A 70 -0.29 2.66 16.71
C PHE A 70 -0.70 2.83 18.17
N GLY A 71 -0.09 2.16 19.15
CA GLY A 71 -0.58 2.12 20.54
C GLY A 71 -0.78 3.49 21.20
N ASN A 72 -0.01 4.51 20.77
CA ASN A 72 -0.14 5.88 21.27
C ASN A 72 -1.08 6.77 20.44
N LEU A 73 -1.59 6.29 19.30
CA LEU A 73 -2.43 7.01 18.35
C LEU A 73 -3.93 6.71 18.59
N ALA A 74 -4.80 7.56 18.04
CA ALA A 74 -6.25 7.44 18.16
C ALA A 74 -6.75 6.07 17.68
N ILE A 75 -6.27 5.59 16.53
CA ILE A 75 -6.68 4.28 15.99
C ILE A 75 -6.12 3.10 16.78
N GLY A 76 -4.98 3.24 17.48
CA GLY A 76 -4.48 2.17 18.35
C GLY A 76 -5.30 2.03 19.63
N ARG A 77 -5.87 3.13 20.12
CA ARG A 77 -6.78 3.13 21.28
C ARG A 77 -8.17 2.61 20.93
N ASN A 78 -8.64 2.86 19.71
CA ASN A 78 -9.93 2.38 19.23
C ASN A 78 -9.78 1.73 17.83
N PRO A 79 -9.20 0.52 17.76
CA PRO A 79 -8.98 -0.16 16.49
C PRO A 79 -10.28 -0.63 15.85
N THR A 80 -10.30 -0.62 14.52
CA THR A 80 -11.38 -1.20 13.71
C THR A 80 -11.23 -2.72 13.57
N ALA A 81 -12.31 -3.40 13.17
CA ALA A 81 -12.30 -4.85 12.93
C ALA A 81 -11.36 -5.27 11.79
N GLU A 82 -10.94 -4.30 10.97
CA GLU A 82 -10.14 -4.46 9.76
C GLU A 82 -8.62 -4.33 9.97
N ARG A 83 -8.16 -4.03 11.20
CA ARG A 83 -6.72 -3.95 11.50
C ARG A 83 -5.99 -5.24 11.16
N ASN A 84 -4.79 -5.13 10.59
CA ASN A 84 -3.86 -6.23 10.32
C ASN A 84 -4.52 -7.50 9.76
N ARG A 85 -5.48 -7.36 8.86
CA ARG A 85 -6.22 -8.47 8.27
C ARG A 85 -6.01 -8.64 6.78
N TYR A 86 -5.31 -7.71 6.15
CA TYR A 86 -5.23 -7.65 4.71
C TYR A 86 -3.82 -7.90 4.21
N PHE A 87 -3.77 -8.48 3.03
CA PHE A 87 -2.58 -8.42 2.19
C PHE A 87 -2.55 -7.08 1.48
N VAL A 88 -1.52 -6.28 1.72
CA VAL A 88 -1.41 -4.93 1.15
C VAL A 88 -0.47 -4.98 -0.04
N LEU A 89 -0.99 -4.59 -1.20
CA LEU A 89 -0.18 -4.39 -2.39
C LEU A 89 -0.12 -2.90 -2.75
N LYS A 90 1.09 -2.37 -2.73
CA LYS A 90 1.36 -0.97 -3.01
C LYS A 90 1.98 -0.79 -4.40
N TRP A 91 1.33 0.07 -5.18
CA TRP A 91 1.79 0.54 -6.47
C TRP A 91 2.25 1.99 -6.38
N ASP A 92 3.49 2.21 -6.76
CA ASP A 92 4.10 3.51 -7.01
C ASP A 92 4.54 3.60 -8.47
N PHE A 93 3.71 4.24 -9.29
CA PHE A 93 3.97 4.43 -10.71
C PHE A 93 4.87 5.64 -11.00
N SER A 94 5.35 6.37 -9.98
CA SER A 94 6.23 7.52 -10.23
C SER A 94 7.59 7.13 -10.81
N GLY A 95 8.03 5.89 -10.57
CA GLY A 95 9.23 5.33 -11.18
C GLY A 95 9.02 4.76 -12.59
N VAL A 96 7.79 4.71 -13.11
CA VAL A 96 7.52 4.20 -14.45
C VAL A 96 7.72 5.35 -15.44
N SER A 97 8.83 5.31 -16.16
CA SER A 97 9.14 6.31 -17.19
C SER A 97 8.05 6.28 -18.28
N PRO A 98 7.36 7.40 -18.55
CA PRO A 98 6.44 7.52 -19.67
C PRO A 98 7.15 7.79 -20.99
N LEU A 99 8.49 7.83 -20.99
CA LEU A 99 9.31 8.09 -22.18
C LEU A 99 9.42 6.81 -23.01
N GLY A 100 9.08 6.89 -24.29
CA GLY A 100 9.19 5.79 -25.25
C GLY A 100 7.99 5.70 -26.19
N ASP A 101 8.02 4.73 -27.11
CA ASP A 101 6.84 4.34 -27.90
C ASP A 101 5.82 3.56 -27.04
N GLY A 102 4.63 3.33 -27.59
CA GLY A 102 3.56 2.63 -26.85
C GLY A 102 3.94 1.21 -26.39
N GLU A 103 4.82 0.52 -27.14
CA GLU A 103 5.29 -0.81 -26.78
C GLU A 103 6.38 -0.77 -25.69
N GLU A 104 7.22 0.26 -25.69
CA GLU A 104 8.22 0.51 -24.65
C GLU A 104 7.57 0.89 -23.32
N ILE A 105 6.56 1.76 -23.35
CA ILE A 105 5.74 2.10 -22.17
C ILE A 105 5.08 0.83 -21.61
N LYS A 106 4.47 0.02 -22.47
CA LYS A 106 3.84 -1.24 -22.07
C LYS A 106 4.83 -2.22 -21.43
N ARG A 107 6.02 -2.35 -22.01
CA ARG A 107 7.09 -3.22 -21.48
C ARG A 107 7.59 -2.73 -20.12
N ASN A 108 7.78 -1.42 -19.97
CA ASN A 108 8.20 -0.81 -18.70
C ASN A 108 7.12 -1.00 -17.62
N LEU A 109 5.85 -0.83 -17.97
CA LEU A 109 4.73 -1.10 -17.08
C LEU A 109 4.69 -2.59 -16.66
N TYR A 110 4.78 -3.52 -17.60
CA TYR A 110 4.75 -4.95 -17.28
C TYR A 110 5.93 -5.39 -16.43
N ARG A 111 7.14 -4.88 -16.71
CA ARG A 111 8.30 -5.12 -15.85
C ARG A 111 8.02 -4.65 -14.43
N TYR A 112 7.56 -3.40 -14.28
CA TYR A 112 7.21 -2.83 -12.99
C TYR A 112 6.14 -3.65 -12.25
N LEU A 113 5.08 -4.05 -12.95
CA LEU A 113 4.00 -4.84 -12.35
C LEU A 113 4.51 -6.20 -11.85
N ASN A 114 5.29 -6.89 -12.68
CA ASN A 114 5.87 -8.19 -12.34
C ASN A 114 6.84 -8.09 -11.16
N ASP A 115 7.67 -7.05 -11.12
CA ASP A 115 8.62 -6.83 -10.01
C ASP A 115 7.87 -6.60 -8.69
N ARG A 116 6.78 -5.83 -8.71
CA ARG A 116 5.97 -5.56 -7.52
C ARG A 116 5.20 -6.79 -7.05
N ILE A 117 4.62 -7.55 -7.97
CA ILE A 117 3.96 -8.82 -7.66
C ILE A 117 4.96 -9.80 -7.07
N HIS A 118 6.15 -9.91 -7.64
CA HIS A 118 7.20 -10.78 -7.11
C HIS A 118 7.62 -10.34 -5.71
N ALA A 119 7.85 -9.04 -5.49
CA ALA A 119 8.19 -8.51 -4.16
C ALA A 119 7.10 -8.79 -3.13
N PHE A 120 5.83 -8.55 -3.49
CA PHE A 120 4.67 -8.88 -2.66
C PHE A 120 4.65 -10.36 -2.28
N SER A 121 4.92 -11.22 -3.25
CA SER A 121 4.90 -12.66 -3.05
C SER A 121 6.03 -13.17 -2.16
N VAL A 122 7.20 -12.54 -2.24
CA VAL A 122 8.32 -12.81 -1.33
C VAL A 122 7.98 -12.32 0.07
N TYR A 123 7.39 -11.12 0.19
CA TYR A 123 7.04 -10.51 1.48
C TYR A 123 6.02 -11.34 2.26
N TYR A 124 5.02 -11.90 1.58
CA TYR A 124 3.97 -12.71 2.18
C TYR A 124 4.19 -14.22 2.06
N ARG A 125 5.40 -14.67 1.70
CA ARG A 125 5.68 -16.08 1.39
C ARG A 125 5.23 -17.05 2.46
N GLU A 126 5.39 -16.71 3.74
CA GLU A 126 5.03 -17.57 4.87
C GLU A 126 3.52 -17.71 5.05
N MET A 127 2.75 -16.74 4.54
CA MET A 127 1.30 -16.67 4.68
C MET A 127 0.58 -17.02 3.38
N LEU A 128 1.27 -16.99 2.23
CA LEU A 128 0.72 -17.34 0.94
C LEU A 128 0.67 -18.88 0.78
N PRO A 129 -0.49 -19.45 0.48
CA PRO A 129 -0.66 -20.90 0.39
C PRO A 129 0.01 -21.54 -0.84
N THR A 130 0.61 -20.79 -1.78
CA THR A 130 1.36 -21.35 -2.93
C THR A 130 2.30 -20.31 -3.53
N SER A 131 3.50 -20.74 -3.94
CA SER A 131 4.50 -19.87 -4.57
C SER A 131 4.01 -19.40 -5.96
N PRO A 132 4.15 -18.10 -6.27
CA PRO A 132 3.76 -17.59 -7.57
C PRO A 132 4.82 -17.87 -8.64
N GLN A 133 4.53 -18.79 -9.56
CA GLN A 133 5.23 -18.92 -10.84
C GLN A 133 5.01 -17.70 -11.78
N SER A 134 5.98 -16.80 -11.83
CA SER A 134 5.97 -15.63 -12.73
C SER A 134 5.96 -16.06 -14.19
N THR A 135 4.91 -15.73 -14.94
CA THR A 135 4.90 -15.89 -16.41
C THR A 135 5.34 -14.57 -17.07
N PRO A 136 6.32 -14.57 -17.99
CA PRO A 136 6.87 -13.35 -18.58
C PRO A 136 5.91 -12.57 -19.51
N ARG A 137 4.69 -13.06 -19.72
CA ARG A 137 3.69 -12.47 -20.63
C ARG A 137 2.46 -11.87 -19.96
N MET A 138 2.22 -12.11 -18.67
CA MET A 138 1.08 -11.54 -17.94
C MET A 138 1.41 -11.32 -16.46
N PRO A 139 0.86 -10.27 -15.82
CA PRO A 139 0.82 -10.21 -14.36
C PRO A 139 0.05 -11.42 -13.82
N PHE A 140 0.40 -11.83 -12.61
CA PHE A 140 -0.16 -13.01 -11.92
C PHE A 140 -1.70 -13.12 -12.01
N PRO A 141 -2.28 -14.33 -12.11
CA PRO A 141 -3.73 -14.56 -12.00
C PRO A 141 -4.34 -14.16 -10.65
N LEU A 142 -3.56 -13.62 -9.71
CA LEU A 142 -4.07 -12.99 -8.49
C LEU A 142 -4.99 -11.79 -8.78
N PHE A 143 -4.97 -11.26 -10.01
CA PHE A 143 -5.83 -10.18 -10.50
C PHE A 143 -6.90 -10.65 -11.49
N ASP A 144 -7.13 -11.95 -11.62
CA ASP A 144 -8.28 -12.44 -12.38
C ASP A 144 -9.53 -12.26 -11.49
N PRO A 145 -10.46 -11.33 -11.80
CA PRO A 145 -11.66 -11.12 -10.98
C PRO A 145 -12.58 -12.35 -10.93
N CYS A 146 -12.30 -13.36 -11.77
CA CYS A 146 -12.99 -14.64 -11.82
C CYS A 146 -12.28 -15.78 -11.07
N TRP A 147 -11.09 -15.55 -10.49
CA TRP A 147 -10.37 -16.59 -9.75
C TRP A 147 -10.88 -16.70 -8.30
N GLU A 148 -11.82 -17.62 -8.09
CA GLU A 148 -12.15 -18.13 -6.75
C GLU A 148 -11.34 -19.40 -6.47
N PRO A 149 -10.46 -19.43 -5.45
CA PRO A 149 -9.83 -20.68 -5.06
C PRO A 149 -10.91 -21.64 -4.52
N PRO A 150 -11.00 -22.89 -5.02
CA PRO A 150 -12.05 -23.80 -4.60
C PRO A 150 -11.93 -24.11 -3.10
N GLY A 151 -12.94 -23.70 -2.33
CA GLY A 151 -13.14 -24.10 -0.94
C GLY A 151 -12.34 -23.35 0.12
N ARG A 152 -11.88 -22.10 -0.12
CA ARG A 152 -11.21 -21.27 0.89
C ARG A 152 -11.87 -19.90 1.03
N PRO A 153 -11.90 -19.28 2.22
CA PRO A 153 -12.45 -17.94 2.38
C PRO A 153 -11.69 -16.96 1.49
N ALA A 154 -12.42 -16.03 0.87
CA ALA A 154 -11.85 -14.95 0.07
C ALA A 154 -10.75 -14.26 0.89
N ILE A 155 -9.52 -14.28 0.37
CA ILE A 155 -8.39 -13.63 1.03
C ILE A 155 -8.59 -12.12 0.86
N PRO A 156 -8.70 -11.34 1.94
CA PRO A 156 -8.97 -9.91 1.81
C PRO A 156 -7.68 -9.18 1.39
N PHE A 157 -7.72 -8.57 0.20
CA PHE A 157 -6.61 -7.81 -0.40
C PHE A 157 -6.95 -6.32 -0.45
N ILE A 158 -5.96 -5.45 -0.16
CA ILE A 158 -6.06 -4.01 -0.36
C ILE A 158 -4.99 -3.55 -1.35
N CYS A 159 -5.43 -2.82 -2.37
CA CYS A 159 -4.57 -2.24 -3.39
C CYS A 159 -4.43 -0.73 -3.12
N LEU A 160 -3.20 -0.28 -2.84
CA LEU A 160 -2.88 1.12 -2.62
C LEU A 160 -2.07 1.63 -3.82
N SER A 161 -2.50 2.70 -4.47
CA SER A 161 -1.81 3.26 -5.63
C SER A 161 -1.40 4.72 -5.43
N THR A 162 -0.20 5.06 -5.89
CA THR A 162 0.36 6.41 -5.94
C THR A 162 0.79 6.76 -7.36
N ASN A 163 0.36 7.94 -7.82
CA ASN A 163 0.87 8.61 -9.01
C ASN A 163 1.51 9.93 -8.58
N THR A 164 2.81 9.90 -8.27
CA THR A 164 3.62 11.11 -8.11
C THR A 164 4.22 11.48 -9.47
N THR A 165 3.47 12.22 -10.28
CA THR A 165 4.09 12.93 -11.41
C THR A 165 4.97 14.03 -10.80
N THR A 166 6.28 13.78 -10.73
CA THR A 166 7.27 14.82 -10.49
C THR A 166 7.20 15.77 -11.70
N SER A 167 6.40 16.82 -11.56
CA SER A 167 6.50 17.95 -12.47
C SER A 167 7.93 18.48 -12.35
N PRO A 168 8.71 18.58 -13.44
CA PRO A 168 9.98 19.28 -13.37
C PRO A 168 9.69 20.70 -12.86
N MET A 169 10.45 21.13 -11.86
CA MET A 169 10.46 22.53 -11.47
C MET A 169 11.06 23.30 -12.65
N ASN A 170 10.23 24.12 -13.30
CA ASN A 170 10.71 25.25 -14.11
C ASN A 170 11.34 26.30 -13.19
#